data_AF-A0A2G9TIT8-F1
#
_entry.id   AF-A0A2G9TIT8-F1
#
_cell.length_a   1.000
_cell.length_b   1.000
_cell.length_c   1.000
_cell.angle_alpha   90.00
_cell.angle_beta   90.00
_cell.angle_gamma   90.00
#
_symmetry.space_group_name_H-M   'P 1'
#
loop_
_entity.id
_entity.type
_entity.pdbx_description
1 polymer ?
#
loop_
_entity_poly.entity_id
_entity_poly.type
_entity_poly.pdbx_seq_one_letter_code
_entity_poly.pdbx_strand_id
1 'polypeptide(L)'
;MILFRRTHLTMLSTKSDDDLDAEAREFGRSIDSSLKREYDARARSVFTKSLMTKAQILTSVELLLISSPVVKNLLSGTIGYLHYKLDEDKLLELLELGPGCHYSLENKLRKNVRILRMLLWCWDSEY
;
A
#
# COMPACT_ATOMS: atom_id res chain seq x y z
N MET A 1 -6.36 23.87 30.33
CA MET A 1 -5.25 22.97 29.97
C MET A 1 -5.56 22.37 28.63
N ILE A 2 -5.00 22.91 27.53
CA ILE A 2 -5.29 22.41 26.17
C ILE A 2 -4.47 21.12 26.00
N LEU A 3 -5.15 19.97 25.94
CA LEU A 3 -4.52 18.71 25.57
C LEU A 3 -4.12 18.82 24.10
N PHE A 4 -2.83 19.06 23.84
CA PHE A 4 -2.25 18.97 22.51
C PHE A 4 -2.34 17.50 22.08
N ARG A 5 -3.37 17.13 21.32
CA ARG A 5 -3.45 15.80 20.70
C ARG A 5 -2.31 15.72 19.69
N ARG A 6 -1.18 15.12 20.07
CA ARG A 6 -0.13 14.72 19.12
C ARG A 6 -0.72 13.64 18.23
N THR A 7 -1.35 14.05 17.14
CA THR A 7 -1.80 13.12 16.09
C THR A 7 -0.57 12.47 15.51
N HIS A 8 -0.52 11.13 15.51
CA HIS A 8 0.53 10.40 14.81
C HIS A 8 0.42 10.72 13.32
N LEU A 9 1.51 11.22 12.74
CA LEU A 9 1.56 11.60 11.34
C LEU A 9 2.43 10.58 10.62
N THR A 10 1.84 9.92 9.63
CA THR A 10 2.54 9.00 8.74
C THR A 10 2.57 9.63 7.36
N MET A 11 3.78 9.82 6.82
CA MET A 11 4.00 10.35 5.50
C MET A 11 4.19 9.21 4.51
N LEU A 12 3.51 9.29 3.37
CA LEU A 12 3.60 8.30 2.30
C LEU A 12 4.46 8.86 1.18
N SER A 13 5.57 8.18 0.86
CA SER A 13 6.29 8.40 -0.39
C SER A 13 5.77 7.40 -1.41
N THR A 14 5.06 7.90 -2.41
CA THR A 14 4.50 7.09 -3.50
C THR A 14 5.48 6.95 -4.65
N LYS A 15 5.30 5.91 -5.48
CA LYS A 15 6.08 5.64 -6.70
C LYS A 15 7.50 5.15 -6.44
N SER A 16 7.70 4.45 -5.32
CA SER A 16 8.98 3.82 -5.02
C SER A 16 9.41 2.77 -6.05
N ASP A 17 8.49 2.28 -6.88
CA ASP A 17 8.74 1.39 -8.01
C ASP A 17 9.53 2.11 -9.13
N ASP A 18 9.10 3.32 -9.51
CA ASP A 18 9.80 4.14 -10.51
C ASP A 18 11.22 4.49 -10.04
N ASP A 19 11.38 4.81 -8.74
CA ASP A 19 12.68 5.13 -8.15
C ASP A 19 13.60 3.91 -8.10
N LEU A 20 13.07 2.74 -7.70
CA LEU A 20 13.83 1.49 -7.70
C LEU A 20 14.26 1.09 -9.11
N ASP A 21 13.41 1.29 -10.12
CA ASP A 21 13.77 1.07 -11.53
C ASP A 21 14.86 2.03 -12.00
N ALA A 22 14.85 3.27 -11.54
CA ALA A 22 15.90 4.23 -11.85
C ALA A 22 17.25 3.81 -11.24
N GLU A 23 17.26 3.45 -9.95
CA GLU A 23 18.48 2.98 -9.29
C GLU A 23 18.99 1.66 -9.87
N ALA A 24 18.11 0.70 -10.14
CA ALA A 24 18.46 -0.57 -10.77
C ALA A 24 19.16 -0.35 -12.13
N ARG A 25 18.65 0.57 -12.94
CA ARG A 25 19.26 0.96 -14.22
C ARG A 25 20.58 1.69 -14.05
N GLU A 26 20.70 2.58 -13.07
CA GLU A 26 21.92 3.34 -12.79
C GLU A 26 23.07 2.43 -12.35
N PHE A 27 22.80 1.45 -11.49
CA PHE A 27 23.80 0.52 -10.98
C PHE A 27 23.96 -0.76 -11.81
N GLY A 28 23.12 -0.96 -12.84
CA GLY A 28 23.09 -2.18 -13.64
C GLY A 28 22.77 -3.44 -12.83
N ARG A 29 21.91 -3.30 -11.80
CA ARG A 29 21.54 -4.39 -10.88
C ARG A 29 20.07 -4.77 -11.03
N SER A 30 19.73 -5.99 -10.66
CA SER A 30 18.32 -6.39 -10.52
C SER A 30 17.74 -5.84 -9.22
N ILE A 31 16.41 -5.72 -9.16
CA ILE A 31 15.69 -5.32 -7.95
C ILE A 31 15.64 -6.50 -6.99
N ASP A 32 16.63 -6.57 -6.12
CA ASP A 32 16.76 -7.57 -5.07
C ASP A 32 16.55 -6.96 -3.67
N SER A 33 16.66 -7.80 -2.64
CA SER A 33 16.54 -7.34 -1.25
C SER A 33 17.66 -6.38 -0.82
N SER A 34 18.83 -6.43 -1.46
CA SER A 34 19.96 -5.56 -1.13
C SER A 34 19.68 -4.15 -1.63
N LEU A 35 19.32 -4.00 -2.91
CA LEU A 35 19.02 -2.71 -3.53
C LEU A 35 17.88 -2.00 -2.77
N LYS A 36 16.82 -2.73 -2.41
CA LYS A 36 15.71 -2.18 -1.63
C LYS A 36 16.12 -1.63 -0.27
N ARG A 37 17.01 -2.34 0.45
CA ARG A 37 17.51 -1.89 1.75
C ARG A 37 18.36 -0.64 1.60
N GLU A 38 19.18 -0.57 0.56
CA GLU A 38 20.00 0.60 0.27
C GLU A 38 19.14 1.82 -0.11
N TYR A 39 18.13 1.63 -0.97
CA TYR A 39 17.14 2.64 -1.32
C TYR A 39 16.39 3.15 -0.07
N ASP A 40 15.88 2.25 0.77
CA ASP A 40 15.17 2.60 2.01
C ASP A 40 16.05 3.43 2.95
N ALA A 41 17.30 3.00 3.18
CA ALA A 41 18.24 3.72 4.03
C ALA A 41 18.55 5.13 3.48
N ARG A 42 18.74 5.27 2.16
CA ARG A 42 18.97 6.56 1.50
C ARG A 42 17.75 7.47 1.62
N ALA A 43 16.57 6.98 1.24
CA ALA A 43 15.33 7.75 1.26
C ALA A 43 15.01 8.26 2.67
N ARG A 44 15.13 7.39 3.69
CA ARG A 44 14.92 7.77 5.10
C ARG A 44 15.95 8.78 5.59
N SER A 45 17.21 8.67 5.16
CA SER A 45 18.25 9.64 5.50
C SER A 45 17.95 11.03 4.92
N VAL A 46 17.57 11.11 3.64
CA VAL A 46 17.17 12.37 2.97
C VAL A 46 15.93 12.97 3.62
N PHE A 47 14.94 12.14 3.93
CA PHE A 47 13.73 12.57 4.64
C PHE A 47 14.06 13.14 6.01
N THR A 48 14.84 12.42 6.83
CA THR A 48 15.23 12.86 8.18
C THR A 48 16.01 14.17 8.14
N LYS A 49 16.96 14.33 7.22
CA LYS A 49 17.71 15.59 7.03
C LYS A 49 16.77 16.75 6.66
N SER A 50 15.82 16.50 5.77
CA SER A 50 14.82 17.50 5.35
C SER A 50 13.91 17.90 6.51
N LEU A 51 13.47 16.92 7.30
CA LEU A 51 12.63 17.10 8.49
C LEU A 51 13.35 17.94 9.56
N MET A 52 14.61 17.63 9.85
CA MET A 52 15.43 18.37 10.82
C MET A 52 15.75 19.81 10.37
N THR A 53 15.79 20.05 9.06
CA THR A 53 16.04 21.39 8.52
C THR A 53 14.77 22.24 8.46
N LYS A 54 13.64 21.65 8.05
CA LYS A 54 12.43 22.40 7.68
C LYS A 54 11.29 22.29 8.70
N ALA A 55 11.26 21.24 9.50
CA ALA A 55 10.10 20.91 10.34
C ALA A 55 10.49 20.09 11.59
N GLN A 56 11.33 20.66 12.45
CA GLN A 56 11.84 20.01 13.67
C GLN A 56 10.74 19.58 14.66
N ILE A 57 9.56 20.19 14.59
CA ILE A 57 8.40 19.84 15.43
C ILE A 57 7.82 18.47 15.02
N LEU A 58 8.09 18.03 13.78
CA LEU A 58 7.57 16.81 13.18
C LEU A 58 8.54 15.62 13.29
N THR A 59 9.52 15.65 14.20
CA THR A 59 10.54 14.59 14.36
C THR A 59 9.99 13.19 14.60
N SER A 60 8.74 13.07 15.05
CA SER A 60 8.06 11.79 15.26
C SER A 60 7.28 11.27 14.04
N VAL A 61 7.41 11.89 12.86
CA VAL A 61 6.73 11.45 11.64
C VAL A 61 7.36 10.16 11.11
N GLU A 62 6.55 9.15 10.88
CA GLU A 62 6.96 7.93 10.18
C GLU A 62 6.89 8.14 8.66
N LEU A 63 7.88 7.63 7.93
CA LEU A 63 7.87 7.56 6.47
C LEU A 63 7.60 6.13 6.03
N LEU A 64 6.59 5.94 5.17
CA LEU A 64 6.35 4.68 4.47
C LEU A 64 6.66 4.86 2.98
N LEU A 65 7.48 3.97 2.44
CA LEU A 65 7.79 3.90 1.02
C LEU A 65 6.83 2.91 0.37
N ILE A 66 6.01 3.40 -0.56
CA ILE A 66 4.92 2.60 -1.15
C ILE A 66 4.82 2.75 -2.67
N SER A 67 4.35 1.68 -3.28
CA SER A 67 4.00 1.61 -4.68
C SER A 67 2.52 1.30 -4.84
N SER A 68 1.79 2.21 -5.49
CA SER A 68 0.38 2.00 -5.85
C SER A 68 0.10 0.67 -6.56
N PRO A 69 0.91 0.22 -7.55
CA PRO A 69 0.68 -1.09 -8.17
C PRO A 69 0.85 -2.25 -7.18
N VAL A 70 1.77 -2.16 -6.21
CA VAL A 70 1.95 -3.18 -5.17
C VAL A 70 0.72 -3.25 -4.27
N VAL A 71 0.26 -2.11 -3.76
CA VAL A 71 -0.96 -2.03 -2.92
C VAL A 71 -2.16 -2.62 -3.66
N LYS A 72 -2.36 -2.25 -4.92
CA LYS A 72 -3.45 -2.79 -5.75
C LYS A 72 -3.35 -4.31 -5.87
N ASN A 73 -2.16 -4.85 -6.11
CA ASN A 73 -1.95 -6.29 -6.24
C ASN A 73 -2.19 -7.02 -4.92
N LEU A 74 -1.72 -6.48 -3.79
CA LEU A 74 -1.98 -7.03 -2.46
C LEU A 74 -3.48 -7.10 -2.14
N LEU A 75 -4.22 -6.01 -2.38
CA LEU A 75 -5.66 -5.95 -2.12
C LEU A 75 -6.47 -6.85 -3.06
N SER A 76 -6.00 -7.03 -4.30
CA SER A 76 -6.64 -7.87 -5.31
C SER A 76 -6.23 -9.33 -5.22
N GLY A 77 -5.23 -9.68 -4.40
CA GLY A 77 -4.70 -11.04 -4.29
C GLY A 77 -3.90 -11.50 -5.52
N THR A 78 -3.34 -10.57 -6.28
CA THR A 78 -2.52 -10.84 -7.46
C THR A 78 -1.03 -10.64 -7.16
N ILE A 79 -0.16 -11.29 -7.93
CA ILE A 79 1.29 -11.29 -7.68
C ILE A 79 2.09 -10.27 -8.51
N GLY A 80 1.41 -9.51 -9.38
CA GLY A 80 2.07 -8.51 -10.21
C GLY A 80 2.77 -7.48 -9.34
N TYR A 81 3.96 -7.04 -9.75
CA TYR A 81 4.72 -5.96 -9.09
C TYR A 81 5.14 -6.23 -7.62
N LEU A 82 4.83 -7.38 -7.02
CA LEU A 82 5.23 -7.67 -5.62
C LEU A 82 6.75 -7.66 -5.40
N HIS A 83 7.54 -7.80 -6.46
CA HIS A 83 8.98 -7.64 -6.40
C HIS A 83 9.43 -6.19 -6.12
N TYR A 84 8.56 -5.18 -6.20
CA TYR A 84 8.82 -3.80 -5.75
C TYR A 84 8.45 -3.54 -4.28
N LYS A 85 7.77 -4.48 -3.63
CA LYS A 85 7.23 -4.31 -2.26
C LYS A 85 8.28 -3.82 -1.25
N LEU A 86 7.90 -2.82 -0.46
CA LEU A 86 8.61 -2.17 0.64
C LEU A 86 7.70 -2.15 1.89
N ASP A 87 7.08 -1.01 2.22
CA ASP A 87 6.29 -0.81 3.45
C ASP A 87 4.77 -1.03 3.26
N GLU A 88 4.32 -1.59 2.13
CA GLU A 88 2.87 -1.69 1.84
C GLU A 88 2.10 -2.51 2.89
N ASP A 89 2.72 -3.52 3.51
CA ASP A 89 2.05 -4.28 4.59
C ASP A 89 1.71 -3.40 5.79
N LYS A 90 2.60 -2.48 6.16
CA LYS A 90 2.36 -1.53 7.26
C LYS A 90 1.24 -0.56 6.91
N LEU A 91 1.19 -0.10 5.66
CA LEU A 91 0.09 0.74 5.18
C LEU A 91 -1.25 0.00 5.28
N LEU A 92 -1.28 -1.28 4.90
CA LEU A 92 -2.49 -2.10 5.01
C LEU A 92 -2.91 -2.29 6.46
N GLU A 93 -1.96 -2.54 7.37
CA GLU A 93 -2.22 -2.64 8.81
C GLU A 93 -2.79 -1.33 9.38
N LEU A 94 -2.21 -0.18 9.04
CA LEU A 94 -2.70 1.15 9.45
C LEU A 94 -4.12 1.45 8.97
N LEU A 95 -4.52 0.89 7.84
CA LEU A 95 -5.85 1.07 7.26
C LEU A 95 -6.83 -0.05 7.64
N GLU A 96 -6.39 -1.01 8.48
CA GLU A 96 -7.17 -2.20 8.86
C GLU A 96 -7.65 -3.01 7.64
N LEU A 97 -6.84 -3.05 6.59
CA LEU A 97 -7.12 -3.77 5.35
C LEU A 97 -6.36 -5.10 5.30
N GLY A 98 -7.08 -6.18 5.01
CA GLY A 98 -6.47 -7.48 4.73
C GLY A 98 -6.05 -7.64 3.26
N PRO A 99 -4.98 -8.40 2.97
CA PRO A 99 -4.66 -8.78 1.59
C PRO A 99 -5.81 -9.59 0.97
N GLY A 100 -6.06 -9.40 -0.32
CA GLY A 100 -7.15 -10.08 -1.04
C GLY A 100 -8.56 -9.62 -0.65
N CYS A 101 -8.71 -8.51 0.11
CA CYS A 101 -10.02 -8.05 0.54
C CYS A 101 -10.90 -7.60 -0.64
N HIS A 102 -10.33 -7.02 -1.70
CA HIS A 102 -11.08 -6.64 -2.90
C HIS A 102 -11.60 -7.87 -3.62
N TYR A 103 -10.75 -8.88 -3.79
CA TYR A 103 -11.16 -10.16 -4.38
C TYR A 103 -12.27 -10.84 -3.57
N SER A 104 -12.13 -10.84 -2.24
CA SER A 104 -13.13 -11.40 -1.33
C SER A 104 -14.47 -10.66 -1.42
N LEU A 105 -14.44 -9.33 -1.49
CA LEU A 105 -15.62 -8.49 -1.64
C LEU A 105 -16.30 -8.72 -2.99
N GLU A 106 -15.53 -8.75 -4.08
CA GLU A 106 -16.05 -9.00 -5.42
C GLU A 106 -16.76 -10.35 -5.50
N ASN A 107 -16.17 -11.40 -4.91
CA ASN A 107 -16.79 -12.72 -4.85
C ASN A 107 -18.08 -12.75 -4.03
N LYS A 108 -18.14 -12.01 -2.89
CA LYS A 108 -19.38 -11.88 -2.11
C LYS A 108 -20.48 -11.20 -2.91
N LEU A 109 -20.17 -10.11 -3.61
CA LEU A 109 -21.12 -9.38 -4.44
C LEU A 109 -21.62 -10.25 -5.62
N ARG A 110 -20.73 -10.97 -6.30
CA ARG A 110 -21.11 -11.90 -7.38
C ARG A 110 -22.06 -13.00 -6.90
N LYS A 111 -21.84 -13.55 -5.70
CA LYS A 111 -22.73 -14.56 -5.11
C LYS A 111 -24.10 -13.96 -4.78
N ASN A 112 -24.16 -12.76 -4.19
CA ASN A 112 -25.42 -12.10 -3.86
C ASN A 112 -26.26 -11.79 -5.11
N VAL A 113 -25.63 -11.32 -6.19
CA VAL A 113 -26.31 -11.09 -7.47
C VAL A 113 -26.86 -12.39 -8.07
N ARG A 114 -26.12 -13.51 -7.95
CA ARG A 114 -26.61 -14.82 -8.41
C ARG A 114 -27.80 -15.31 -7.58
N ILE A 115 -27.76 -15.16 -6.26
CA ILE A 115 -28.89 -15.52 -5.38
C ILE A 115 -30.12 -14.69 -5.72
N LEU A 116 -29.97 -13.37 -5.89
CA LEU A 116 -31.07 -12.49 -6.29
C LEU A 116 -31.64 -12.87 -7.65
N ARG A 117 -30.80 -13.20 -8.64
CA ARG A 117 -31.27 -13.70 -9.94
C ARG A 117 -32.00 -15.03 -9.85
N MET A 118 -31.52 -15.96 -9.02
CA MET A 118 -32.15 -17.27 -8.82
C MET A 118 -33.50 -17.14 -8.12
N LEU A 119 -33.61 -16.26 -7.11
CA LEU A 119 -34.86 -15.94 -6.44
C LEU A 119 -35.86 -15.25 -7.39
N LEU A 120 -35.39 -14.35 -8.25
CA LEU A 120 -36.23 -13.75 -9.30
C LEU A 120 -36.76 -14.81 -10.27
N TRP A 121 -35.90 -15.74 -10.71
CA TRP A 121 -36.28 -16.88 -11.56
C TRP A 121 -37.27 -17.83 -10.89
N CYS A 122 -37.13 -18.10 -9.59
CA CYS A 122 -38.09 -18.90 -8.83
C CYS A 122 -39.45 -18.18 -8.72
N TRP A 123 -39.45 -16.86 -8.50
CA TRP A 123 -40.67 -16.06 -8.48
C TRP A 123 -41.39 -16.04 -9.84
N ASP A 124 -40.64 -15.94 -10.93
CA ASP A 124 -41.19 -15.98 -12.29
C ASP A 124 -41.66 -17.38 -12.73
N SER A 125 -41.28 -18.46 -12.03
CA SER A 125 -41.76 -19.83 -12.31
C SER A 125 -43.01 -20.22 -11.51
N GLU A 126 -43.41 -19.42 -10.51
CA GLU A 126 -44.58 -19.67 -9.67
C GLU A 126 -45.84 -18.90 -10.15
N TYR A 127 -45.76 -18.22 -11.30
CA TYR A 127 -46.87 -17.52 -11.96
C TYR A 127 -47.04 -17.95 -13.43
#